data_AF-A0A937BCY6-F1
#
_entry.id   AF-A0A937BCY6-F1
#
_cell.length_a   1.000
_cell.length_b   1.000
_cell.length_c   1.000
_cell.angle_alpha   90.00
_cell.angle_beta   90.00
_cell.angle_gamma   90.00
#
_symmetry.space_group_name_H-M   'P 1'
#
loop_
_entity.id
_entity.type
_entity.pdbx_description
1 polymer ?
#
loop_
_entity_poly.entity_id
_entity_poly.type
_entity_poly.pdbx_seq_one_letter_code
_entity_poly.pdbx_strand_id
1 'polypeptide(L)'
;MSSLITEDKNQAEKFLDELSKVYRYLLRNNESGMSTVEEESKFIRSYAKLLQTRFADGFKMDIDIDPAIKDKEIPSLSLQLLVENAVKHNIISKQQPVHVVIASTPPGYLTVTNNLRKKTKSSVESTGIGLANIREKYRLLNRLDVTVEETADQFIVTIPVLS
;
A
#
# COMPACT_ATOMS: atom_id res chain seq x y z
N MET A 1 15.66 -25.42 -23.61
CA MET A 1 14.55 -25.84 -22.72
C MET A 1 14.93 -25.89 -21.24
N SER A 2 16.18 -26.20 -20.84
CA SER A 2 16.59 -26.16 -19.42
C SER A 2 16.62 -24.76 -18.79
N SER A 3 16.83 -23.70 -19.57
CA SER A 3 16.94 -22.33 -19.03
C SER A 3 15.61 -21.76 -18.53
N LEU A 4 14.51 -22.04 -19.25
CA LEU A 4 13.16 -21.58 -18.91
C LEU A 4 12.65 -22.23 -17.61
N ILE A 5 12.90 -23.54 -17.43
CA ILE A 5 12.51 -24.28 -16.23
C ILE A 5 13.23 -23.76 -14.98
N THR A 6 14.51 -23.38 -15.11
CA THR A 6 15.28 -22.79 -14.01
C THR A 6 14.78 -21.37 -13.67
N GLU A 7 14.37 -20.60 -14.67
CA GLU A 7 13.83 -19.26 -14.48
C GLU A 7 12.47 -19.28 -13.75
N ASP A 8 11.57 -20.19 -14.13
CA ASP A 8 10.29 -20.39 -13.45
C ASP A 8 10.45 -20.84 -12.00
N LYS A 9 11.42 -21.72 -11.70
CA LYS A 9 11.74 -22.13 -10.32
C LYS A 9 12.23 -20.96 -9.47
N ASN A 10 13.17 -20.16 -9.99
CA ASN A 10 13.69 -19.01 -9.28
C ASN A 10 12.60 -17.95 -9.01
N GLN A 11 11.65 -17.77 -9.92
CA GLN A 11 10.50 -16.88 -9.71
C GLN A 11 9.55 -17.43 -8.64
N ALA A 12 9.28 -18.73 -8.65
CA ALA A 12 8.43 -19.38 -7.65
C ALA A 12 9.02 -19.29 -6.23
N GLU A 13 10.33 -19.50 -6.07
CA GLU A 13 11.02 -19.35 -4.77
C GLU A 13 10.96 -17.91 -4.25
N LYS A 14 11.21 -16.92 -5.12
CA LYS A 14 11.07 -15.50 -4.76
C LYS A 14 9.65 -15.15 -4.35
N PHE A 15 8.65 -15.65 -5.07
CA PHE A 15 7.25 -15.43 -4.71
C PHE A 15 6.91 -16.02 -3.33
N LEU A 16 7.38 -17.24 -3.04
CA LEU A 16 7.14 -17.90 -1.75
C LEU A 16 7.84 -17.17 -0.59
N ASP A 17 9.04 -16.64 -0.81
CA ASP A 17 9.76 -15.83 0.18
C ASP A 17 9.04 -14.51 0.48
N GLU A 18 8.60 -13.77 -0.55
CA GLU A 18 7.81 -12.54 -0.37
C GLU A 18 6.47 -12.83 0.32
N LEU A 19 5.81 -13.93 -0.02
CA LEU A 19 4.58 -14.37 0.64
C LEU A 19 4.82 -14.63 2.13
N SER A 20 5.91 -15.33 2.46
CA SER A 20 6.31 -15.64 3.83
C SER A 20 6.68 -14.39 4.63
N LYS A 21 7.29 -13.37 4.02
CA LYS A 21 7.52 -12.05 4.64
C LYS A 21 6.21 -11.34 4.97
N VAL A 22 5.27 -11.32 4.02
CA VAL A 22 3.93 -10.72 4.21
C VAL A 22 3.18 -11.41 5.35
N TYR A 23 3.10 -12.74 5.35
CA TYR A 23 2.40 -13.47 6.43
C TYR A 23 3.02 -13.26 7.80
N ARG A 24 4.36 -13.31 7.91
CA ARG A 24 5.05 -13.06 9.20
C ARG A 24 4.71 -11.68 9.75
N TYR A 25 4.68 -10.66 8.89
CA TYR A 25 4.31 -9.31 9.31
C TYR A 25 2.86 -9.22 9.78
N LEU A 26 1.92 -9.80 9.02
CA LEU A 26 0.49 -9.82 9.37
C LEU A 26 0.23 -10.51 10.71
N LEU A 27 0.95 -11.61 11.01
CA LEU A 27 0.82 -12.31 12.27
C LEU A 27 1.39 -11.50 13.45
N ARG A 28 2.53 -10.84 13.27
CA ARG A 28 3.19 -10.04 14.32
C ARG A 28 2.41 -8.77 14.66
N ASN A 29 1.92 -8.06 13.64
CA ASN A 29 1.34 -6.74 13.81
C ASN A 29 -0.14 -6.75 14.22
N ASN A 30 -0.75 -7.93 14.39
CA ASN A 30 -2.04 -8.07 15.07
C ASN A 30 -1.97 -7.71 16.56
N GLU A 31 -0.77 -7.64 17.17
CA GLU A 31 -0.60 -7.48 18.62
C GLU A 31 -0.27 -6.04 19.07
N SER A 32 0.56 -5.30 18.32
CA SER A 32 1.09 -3.98 18.76
C SER A 32 0.26 -2.77 18.31
N GLY A 33 -0.57 -2.91 17.26
CA GLY A 33 -1.39 -1.83 16.70
C GLY A 33 -0.63 -0.70 15.99
N MET A 34 0.67 -0.53 16.28
CA MET A 34 1.58 0.48 15.74
C MET A 34 2.84 -0.20 15.17
N SER A 35 3.47 0.45 14.20
CA SER A 35 4.75 0.05 13.62
C SER A 35 5.48 1.26 13.06
N THR A 36 6.80 1.14 12.91
CA THR A 36 7.57 2.24 12.33
C THR A 36 7.26 2.41 10.85
N VAL A 37 7.44 3.61 10.34
CA VAL A 37 7.34 3.89 8.89
C VAL A 37 8.29 2.99 8.11
N GLU A 38 9.48 2.69 8.66
CA GLU A 38 10.42 1.76 8.03
C GLU A 38 9.85 0.33 7.93
N GLU A 39 9.23 -0.16 8.99
CA GLU A 39 8.63 -1.49 9.03
C GLU A 39 7.45 -1.61 8.04
N GLU A 40 6.54 -0.64 8.03
CA GLU A 40 5.43 -0.55 7.07
C GLU A 40 5.96 -0.44 5.63
N SER A 41 7.03 0.33 5.41
CA SER A 41 7.67 0.47 4.11
C SER A 41 8.31 -0.83 3.63
N LYS A 42 8.96 -1.58 4.51
CA LYS A 42 9.54 -2.90 4.19
C LYS A 42 8.43 -3.89 3.84
N PHE A 43 7.39 -3.92 4.65
CA PHE A 43 6.22 -4.77 4.42
C PHE A 43 5.53 -4.46 3.10
N ILE A 44 5.23 -3.19 2.83
CA ILE A 44 4.48 -2.82 1.63
C ILE A 44 5.27 -3.07 0.34
N ARG A 45 6.61 -3.00 0.38
CA ARG A 45 7.47 -3.43 -0.75
C ARG A 45 7.32 -4.92 -1.03
N SER A 46 7.30 -5.77 0.00
CA SER A 46 7.06 -7.20 -0.15
C SER A 46 5.65 -7.48 -0.69
N TYR A 47 4.64 -6.80 -0.15
CA TYR A 47 3.27 -6.91 -0.63
C TYR A 47 3.12 -6.47 -2.09
N ALA A 48 3.75 -5.38 -2.49
CA ALA A 48 3.73 -4.89 -3.86
C ALA A 48 4.39 -5.85 -4.85
N LYS A 49 5.44 -6.57 -4.46
CA LYS A 49 6.01 -7.64 -5.31
C LYS A 49 4.99 -8.73 -5.60
N LEU A 50 4.18 -9.12 -4.61
CA LEU A 50 3.09 -10.09 -4.83
C LEU A 50 2.03 -9.54 -5.80
N LEU A 51 1.67 -8.25 -5.66
CA LEU A 51 0.75 -7.60 -6.58
C LEU A 51 1.33 -7.51 -8.00
N GLN A 52 2.62 -7.21 -8.15
CA GLN A 52 3.32 -7.19 -9.43
C GLN A 52 3.37 -8.59 -10.07
N THR A 53 3.57 -9.67 -9.29
CA THR A 53 3.46 -11.03 -9.83
C THR A 53 2.04 -11.32 -10.33
N ARG A 54 1.02 -10.88 -9.60
CA ARG A 54 -0.40 -11.13 -9.95
C ARG A 54 -0.87 -10.31 -11.16
N PHE A 55 -0.48 -9.05 -11.24
CA PHE A 55 -0.99 -8.09 -12.22
C PHE A 55 0.02 -7.72 -13.32
N ALA A 56 1.25 -8.26 -13.25
CA ALA A 56 2.36 -7.95 -14.14
C ALA A 56 2.52 -6.43 -14.31
N ASP A 57 2.64 -5.96 -15.54
CA ASP A 57 2.78 -4.53 -15.89
C ASP A 57 1.53 -3.68 -15.58
N GLY A 58 0.47 -4.26 -15.03
CA GLY A 58 -0.75 -3.56 -14.63
C GLY A 58 -0.68 -2.85 -13.28
N PHE A 59 0.35 -3.11 -12.47
CA PHE A 59 0.54 -2.44 -11.17
C PHE A 59 1.97 -1.96 -11.00
N LYS A 60 2.13 -0.71 -10.57
CA LYS A 60 3.42 -0.09 -10.27
C LYS A 60 3.36 0.60 -8.91
N MET A 61 4.47 0.58 -8.19
CA MET A 61 4.55 1.27 -6.90
C MET A 61 5.93 1.86 -6.68
N ASP A 62 5.96 3.14 -6.30
CA ASP A 62 7.16 3.87 -5.91
C ASP A 62 7.03 4.34 -4.46
N ILE A 63 8.16 4.38 -3.76
CA ILE A 63 8.23 4.82 -2.36
C ILE A 63 9.41 5.77 -2.20
N ASP A 64 9.12 6.99 -1.80
CA ASP A 64 10.07 8.06 -1.53
C ASP A 64 9.84 8.64 -0.13
N ILE A 65 10.54 8.10 0.87
CA ILE A 65 10.35 8.44 2.28
C ILE A 65 11.64 9.01 2.84
N ASP A 66 11.54 10.22 3.38
CA ASP A 66 12.62 10.90 4.09
C ASP A 66 13.16 10.00 5.22
N PRO A 67 14.48 9.72 5.24
CA PRO A 67 15.12 9.01 6.33
C PRO A 67 14.78 9.55 7.73
N ALA A 68 14.54 10.86 7.87
CA ALA A 68 14.23 11.51 9.14
C ALA A 68 12.91 11.06 9.79
N ILE A 69 12.02 10.38 9.04
CA ILE A 69 10.74 9.88 9.56
C ILE A 69 10.66 8.35 9.61
N LYS A 70 11.73 7.62 9.28
CA LYS A 70 11.70 6.16 9.21
C LYS A 70 11.42 5.48 10.55
N ASP A 71 11.98 6.02 11.63
CA ASP A 71 11.83 5.47 12.98
C ASP A 71 10.55 5.94 13.68
N LYS A 72 9.83 6.89 13.07
CA LYS A 72 8.54 7.35 13.57
C LYS A 72 7.45 6.31 13.30
N GLU A 73 6.33 6.41 14.01
CA GLU A 73 5.28 5.40 13.97
C GLU A 73 4.07 5.80 13.13
N ILE A 74 3.39 4.80 12.60
CA ILE A 74 2.03 4.88 12.06
C ILE A 74 1.23 3.65 12.52
N PRO A 75 -0.11 3.70 12.51
CA PRO A 75 -0.91 2.51 12.79
C PRO A 75 -0.55 1.39 11.82
N SER A 76 -0.34 0.19 12.35
CA SER A 76 0.02 -0.96 11.52
C SER A 76 -1.02 -1.24 10.44
N LEU A 77 -0.55 -1.70 9.29
CA LEU A 77 -1.31 -2.00 8.09
C LEU A 77 -2.00 -0.77 7.46
N SER A 78 -1.53 0.45 7.75
CA SER A 78 -2.06 1.66 7.14
C SER A 78 -1.70 1.71 5.65
N LEU A 79 -0.43 1.48 5.31
CA LEU A 79 -0.01 1.50 3.90
C LEU A 79 -0.65 0.37 3.10
N GLN A 80 -0.82 -0.80 3.72
CA GLN A 80 -1.55 -1.93 3.12
C GLN A 80 -2.95 -1.52 2.68
N LEU A 81 -3.70 -0.91 3.60
CA LEU A 81 -5.09 -0.59 3.36
C LEU A 81 -5.24 0.46 2.26
N LEU A 82 -4.32 1.42 2.19
CA LEU A 82 -4.31 2.44 1.13
C LEU A 82 -3.95 1.86 -0.24
N VAL A 83 -2.93 0.99 -0.30
CA VAL A 83 -2.57 0.27 -1.53
C VAL A 83 -3.70 -0.66 -1.98
N GLU A 84 -4.35 -1.36 -1.06
CA GLU A 84 -5.50 -2.23 -1.35
C GLU A 84 -6.67 -1.41 -1.91
N ASN A 85 -6.96 -0.23 -1.35
CA ASN A 85 -7.97 0.68 -1.90
C ASN A 85 -7.63 1.08 -3.35
N ALA A 86 -6.38 1.45 -3.64
CA ALA A 86 -5.95 1.77 -5.00
C ALA A 86 -6.17 0.61 -5.98
N VAL A 87 -5.80 -0.62 -5.60
CA VAL A 87 -5.99 -1.81 -6.45
C VAL A 87 -7.47 -2.18 -6.61
N LYS A 88 -8.28 -2.06 -5.55
CA LYS A 88 -9.70 -2.44 -5.56
C LYS A 88 -10.54 -1.53 -6.44
N HIS A 89 -10.34 -0.23 -6.35
CA HIS A 89 -11.21 0.77 -6.96
C HIS A 89 -10.80 1.16 -8.40
N ASN A 90 -9.60 0.78 -8.84
CA ASN A 90 -9.12 1.07 -10.19
C ASN A 90 -9.19 -0.12 -11.14
N ILE A 91 -9.41 0.16 -12.43
CA ILE A 91 -9.21 -0.80 -13.51
C ILE A 91 -7.71 -1.06 -13.65
N ILE A 92 -7.32 -2.33 -13.61
CA ILE A 92 -5.92 -2.76 -13.74
C ILE A 92 -5.71 -3.28 -15.17
N SER A 93 -4.88 -2.59 -15.95
CA SER A 93 -4.50 -3.03 -17.30
C SER A 93 -3.04 -2.72 -17.59
N LYS A 94 -2.43 -3.50 -18.47
CA LYS A 94 -1.02 -3.29 -18.87
C LYS A 94 -0.81 -1.97 -19.63
N GLN A 95 -1.82 -1.55 -20.40
CA GLN A 95 -1.75 -0.31 -21.18
C GLN A 95 -1.78 0.93 -20.29
N GLN A 96 -2.46 0.85 -19.14
CA GLN A 96 -2.62 1.95 -18.19
C GLN A 96 -2.59 1.37 -16.78
N PRO A 97 -1.38 1.13 -16.22
CA PRO A 97 -1.23 0.55 -14.90
C PRO A 97 -1.82 1.43 -13.80
N VAL A 98 -2.24 0.78 -12.72
CA VAL A 98 -2.41 1.47 -11.44
C VAL A 98 -1.03 1.76 -10.88
N HIS A 99 -0.73 3.03 -10.73
CA HIS A 99 0.54 3.53 -10.21
C HIS A 99 0.29 4.16 -8.84
N VAL A 100 0.88 3.56 -7.81
CA VAL A 100 0.82 4.06 -6.43
C VAL A 100 2.15 4.71 -6.06
N VAL A 101 2.11 5.91 -5.49
CA VAL A 101 3.28 6.62 -4.97
C VAL A 101 3.08 6.85 -3.48
N ILE A 102 4.04 6.41 -2.68
CA ILE A 102 4.09 6.66 -1.24
C ILE A 102 5.21 7.67 -0.99
N ALA A 103 4.88 8.84 -0.47
CA ALA A 103 5.85 9.90 -0.26
C ALA A 103 5.74 10.53 1.13
N SER A 104 6.87 10.97 1.69
CA SER A 104 6.88 11.82 2.89
C SER A 104 6.67 13.28 2.55
N THR A 105 5.81 13.98 3.30
CA THR A 105 5.58 15.42 3.14
C THR A 105 5.83 16.16 4.46
N PRO A 106 6.52 17.33 4.44
CA PRO A 106 6.75 18.12 5.64
C PRO A 106 5.45 18.65 6.26
N PRO A 107 5.39 18.84 7.59
CA PRO A 107 6.44 18.59 8.58
C PRO A 107 6.44 17.15 9.17
N GLY A 108 5.63 16.22 8.66
CA GLY A 108 5.50 14.89 9.27
C GLY A 108 4.28 14.11 8.81
N TYR A 109 4.08 14.02 7.50
CA TYR A 109 2.97 13.28 6.91
C TYR A 109 3.48 12.27 5.88
N LEU A 110 2.66 11.26 5.61
CA LEU A 110 2.81 10.36 4.47
C LEU A 110 1.62 10.57 3.53
N THR A 111 1.90 10.71 2.25
CA THR A 111 0.89 10.73 1.19
C THR A 111 0.94 9.42 0.42
N VAL A 112 -0.22 8.80 0.23
CA VAL A 112 -0.41 7.67 -0.68
C VAL A 112 -1.28 8.13 -1.84
N THR A 113 -0.69 8.22 -3.02
CA THR A 113 -1.33 8.72 -4.24
C THR A 113 -1.48 7.58 -5.24
N ASN A 114 -2.65 7.45 -5.87
CA ASN A 114 -2.82 6.61 -7.04
C ASN A 114 -3.47 7.36 -8.20
N ASN A 115 -3.11 7.00 -9.44
CA ASN A 115 -3.85 7.47 -10.61
C ASN A 115 -5.28 6.90 -10.63
N LEU A 116 -6.24 7.69 -11.11
CA LEU A 116 -7.66 7.35 -11.10
C LEU A 116 -8.13 6.72 -12.41
N ARG A 117 -8.69 5.53 -12.29
CA ARG A 117 -9.31 4.72 -13.33
C ARG A 117 -10.52 4.00 -12.74
N LYS A 118 -11.52 4.78 -12.32
CA LYS A 118 -12.73 4.25 -11.67
C LYS A 118 -13.35 3.14 -12.51
N LYS A 119 -13.61 1.98 -11.88
CA LYS A 119 -14.42 0.93 -12.49
C LYS A 119 -15.84 1.47 -12.71
N THR A 120 -16.23 1.67 -13.98
CA THR A 120 -17.55 2.18 -14.40
C THR A 120 -18.72 1.31 -13.95
N LYS A 121 -18.45 0.03 -13.63
CA LYS A 121 -19.37 -0.90 -12.97
C LYS A 121 -18.61 -1.66 -11.89
N SER A 122 -18.38 -1.03 -10.74
CA SER A 122 -18.09 -1.84 -9.55
C SER A 122 -19.39 -2.49 -9.12
N SER A 123 -19.58 -3.79 -9.40
CA SER A 123 -20.65 -4.61 -8.80
C SER A 123 -20.55 -4.72 -7.28
N VAL A 124 -19.48 -4.15 -6.71
CA VAL A 124 -19.24 -3.98 -5.29
C VAL A 124 -19.39 -2.47 -5.04
N GLU A 125 -20.47 -2.06 -4.40
CA GLU A 125 -20.58 -0.70 -3.85
C GLU A 125 -19.32 -0.41 -3.03
N SER A 126 -18.75 0.79 -3.17
CA SER A 126 -17.68 1.20 -2.27
C SER A 126 -18.27 1.30 -0.88
N THR A 127 -18.03 0.29 -0.05
CA THR A 127 -18.54 0.26 1.32
C THR A 127 -17.88 1.34 2.20
N GLY A 128 -16.87 2.05 1.69
CA GLY A 128 -16.11 3.06 2.43
C GLY A 128 -15.28 2.50 3.60
N ILE A 129 -15.36 1.18 3.84
CA ILE A 129 -14.81 0.51 5.03
C ILE A 129 -13.31 0.77 5.16
N GLY A 130 -12.55 0.77 4.06
CA GLY A 130 -11.11 1.00 4.11
C GLY A 130 -10.74 2.38 4.67
N LEU A 131 -11.31 3.45 4.09
CA LEU A 131 -11.05 4.81 4.58
C LEU A 131 -11.66 5.06 5.96
N ALA A 132 -12.83 4.48 6.23
CA ALA A 132 -13.45 4.55 7.56
C ALA A 132 -12.55 3.91 8.62
N ASN A 133 -11.97 2.74 8.33
CA ASN A 133 -11.05 2.05 9.23
C ASN A 133 -9.77 2.85 9.49
N ILE A 134 -9.20 3.49 8.46
CA ILE A 134 -8.03 4.37 8.66
C ILE A 134 -8.40 5.58 9.51
N ARG A 135 -9.50 6.27 9.18
CA ARG A 135 -9.93 7.44 9.97
C ARG A 135 -10.20 7.05 11.42
N GLU A 136 -10.83 5.90 11.66
CA GLU A 136 -11.10 5.41 13.00
C GLU A 136 -9.81 5.08 13.76
N LYS A 137 -8.85 4.39 13.13
CA LYS A 137 -7.54 4.12 13.73
C LYS A 137 -6.84 5.41 14.19
N TYR A 138 -6.80 6.42 13.33
CA TYR A 138 -6.19 7.72 13.67
C TYR A 138 -7.01 8.51 14.71
N ARG A 139 -8.34 8.42 14.66
CA ARG A 139 -9.25 9.02 15.65
C ARG A 139 -8.98 8.47 17.06
N LEU A 140 -8.78 7.16 17.20
CA LEU A 140 -8.43 6.52 18.49
C LEU A 140 -7.09 7.02 19.06
N LEU A 141 -6.23 7.60 18.21
CA LEU A 141 -4.94 8.18 18.57
C LEU A 141 -5.00 9.71 18.71
N ASN A 142 -6.20 10.29 18.74
CA ASN A 142 -6.43 11.75 18.77
C ASN A 142 -5.70 12.48 17.63
N ARG A 143 -5.76 11.90 16.43
CA ARG A 143 -5.30 12.52 15.18
C ARG A 143 -6.46 12.53 14.20
N LEU A 144 -6.91 13.71 13.79
CA LEU A 144 -8.07 13.92 12.92
C LEU A 144 -7.67 14.42 11.53
N ASP A 145 -6.37 14.55 11.33
CA ASP A 145 -5.68 15.22 10.24
C ASP A 145 -5.42 14.27 9.05
N VAL A 146 -6.21 13.20 8.97
CA VAL A 146 -6.26 12.32 7.79
C VAL A 146 -7.11 13.00 6.71
N THR A 147 -6.47 13.44 5.64
CA THR A 147 -7.14 14.06 4.50
C THR A 147 -7.27 13.10 3.32
N VAL A 148 -8.34 13.28 2.55
CA VAL A 148 -8.59 12.54 1.32
C VAL A 148 -8.92 13.55 0.25
N GLU A 149 -8.16 13.56 -0.82
CA GLU A 149 -8.33 14.45 -1.96
C GLU A 149 -8.51 13.63 -3.23
N GLU A 150 -9.48 14.01 -4.04
CA GLU A 150 -9.75 13.40 -5.33
C GLU A 150 -9.69 14.50 -6.39
N THR A 151 -8.82 14.32 -7.38
CA THR A 151 -8.73 15.18 -8.57
C THR A 151 -9.28 14.43 -9.79
N ALA A 152 -9.21 15.03 -10.98
CA ALA A 152 -9.60 14.35 -12.21
C ALA A 152 -8.77 13.06 -12.46
N ASP A 153 -7.49 13.08 -12.07
CA ASP A 153 -6.52 12.06 -12.46
C ASP A 153 -5.92 11.29 -11.28
N GLN A 154 -6.12 11.75 -10.04
CA GLN A 154 -5.46 11.20 -8.86
C GLN A 154 -6.36 11.13 -7.63
N PHE A 155 -6.13 10.10 -6.82
CA PHE A 155 -6.68 9.93 -5.49
C PHE A 155 -5.53 9.95 -4.48
N ILE A 156 -5.62 10.84 -3.50
CA ILE A 156 -4.53 11.14 -2.57
C ILE A 156 -5.07 10.99 -1.15
N VAL A 157 -4.38 10.21 -0.33
CA VAL A 157 -4.65 10.12 1.11
C VAL A 157 -3.42 10.57 1.87
N THR A 158 -3.60 11.54 2.76
CA THR A 158 -2.54 12.05 3.62
C THR A 158 -2.79 11.59 5.04
N ILE A 159 -1.80 10.95 5.66
CA ILE A 159 -1.86 10.45 7.03
C ILE A 159 -0.72 11.06 7.87
N PRO A 160 -0.97 11.45 9.12
CA PRO A 160 0.06 11.98 10.00
C PRO A 160 1.01 10.89 10.45
N VAL A 161 2.28 11.24 10.60
CA VAL A 161 3.30 10.38 11.21
C VAL A 161 3.40 10.72 12.69
N LEU A 162 3.50 9.69 13.53
CA LEU A 162 3.42 9.78 14.99
C LEU A 162 4.81 9.71 15.62
N SER A 163 4.99 10.37 16.77
CA SER A 163 6.28 10.44 17.46
C SER A 163 6.48 9.28 18.40
#